data_AF-A0A1H2SY95-F1
#
_entry.id   AF-A0A1H2SY95-F1
#
_cell.length_a   1.000
_cell.length_b   1.000
_cell.length_c   1.000
_cell.angle_alpha   90.00
_cell.angle_beta   90.00
_cell.angle_gamma   90.00
#
_symmetry.space_group_name_H-M   'P 1'
#
loop_
_entity.id
_entity.type
_entity.pdbx_description
1 polymer ?
#
loop_
_entity_poly.entity_id
_entity_poly.type
_entity_poly.pdbx_seq_one_letter_code
_entity_poly.pdbx_strand_id
1 'polypeptide(L)'
;MQSITKLGTRTAMAVAVGAAALISAPSSASATEAQPQFWNYRCNDDRACVYHVDGQVWNIEGCGVSGLDDYYNYAKAHGNSFRIYLEDRQTTYPMTYSVDVPAWSEKALDSRDRAFRVQVFC
;
A
#
# COMPACT_ATOMS: atom_id res chain seq x y z
N MET A 1 20.57 -69.47 46.94
CA MET A 1 20.55 -68.82 48.27
C MET A 1 21.52 -67.65 48.23
N GLN A 2 21.10 -66.50 48.79
CA GLN A 2 21.87 -65.25 49.07
C GLN A 2 22.37 -64.47 47.84
N SER A 3 21.84 -63.30 47.43
CA SER A 3 21.46 -62.02 48.09
C SER A 3 22.65 -61.14 48.49
N ILE A 4 22.97 -60.09 47.72
CA ILE A 4 23.59 -58.82 48.17
C ILE A 4 23.16 -57.69 47.19
N THR A 5 22.16 -56.85 47.48
CA THR A 5 22.15 -55.57 48.23
C THR A 5 22.61 -54.34 47.45
N LYS A 6 21.68 -53.38 47.40
CA LYS A 6 21.66 -51.99 46.90
C LYS A 6 22.95 -51.16 47.07
N LEU A 7 23.16 -50.18 46.18
CA LEU A 7 23.49 -48.81 46.57
C LEU A 7 23.08 -47.83 45.44
N GLY A 8 22.33 -46.78 45.78
CA GLY A 8 21.96 -45.71 44.85
C GLY A 8 22.96 -44.57 44.87
N THR A 9 23.01 -43.79 43.79
CA THR A 9 23.60 -42.45 43.79
C THR A 9 22.83 -41.58 42.79
N ARG A 10 22.28 -40.47 43.30
CA ARG A 10 21.74 -39.39 42.48
C ARG A 10 22.89 -38.65 41.81
N THR A 11 22.80 -38.38 40.52
CA THR A 11 23.64 -37.36 39.86
C THR A 11 22.79 -36.68 38.80
N ALA A 12 22.35 -35.47 39.13
CA ALA A 12 21.77 -34.54 38.17
C ALA A 12 22.92 -33.92 37.37
N MET A 13 22.82 -33.92 36.04
CA MET A 13 23.51 -32.96 35.20
C MET A 13 22.56 -32.53 34.08
N ALA A 14 22.17 -31.26 34.14
CA ALA A 14 21.56 -30.55 33.03
C ALA A 14 22.65 -30.23 32.01
N VAL A 15 22.45 -30.65 30.76
CA VAL A 15 23.19 -30.11 29.62
C VAL A 15 22.14 -29.56 28.67
N ALA A 16 22.09 -28.23 28.62
CA ALA A 16 21.34 -27.48 27.63
C ALA A 16 22.11 -27.41 26.31
N VAL A 17 21.35 -27.05 25.27
CA VAL A 17 21.76 -26.53 23.96
C VAL A 17 21.92 -27.57 22.84
N GLY A 18 21.10 -27.40 21.79
CA GLY A 18 21.36 -28.02 20.49
C GLY A 18 20.19 -28.00 19.51
N ALA A 19 19.88 -26.82 18.97
CA ALA A 19 19.29 -26.52 17.66
C ALA A 19 18.33 -27.54 16.98
N ALA A 20 17.11 -27.07 16.69
CA ALA A 20 16.41 -27.47 15.46
C ALA A 20 15.86 -26.20 14.78
N ALA A 21 16.26 -26.04 13.53
CA ALA A 21 16.02 -24.90 12.69
C ALA A 21 14.73 -25.06 11.89
N LEU A 22 14.07 -23.91 11.67
CA LEU A 22 13.23 -23.53 10.53
C LEU A 22 11.90 -24.27 10.32
N ILE A 23 10.81 -23.50 10.13
CA ILE A 23 10.00 -23.48 8.90
C ILE A 23 8.81 -22.48 9.09
N SER A 24 8.89 -21.39 8.32
CA SER A 24 7.82 -20.58 7.70
C SER A 24 6.58 -20.12 8.50
N ALA A 25 6.35 -18.80 8.51
CA ALA A 25 5.28 -18.11 7.76
C ALA A 25 4.77 -16.86 8.50
N PRO A 26 4.10 -15.94 7.79
CA PRO A 26 4.56 -15.17 6.65
C PRO A 26 4.93 -13.75 7.10
N SER A 27 5.73 -13.08 6.27
CA SER A 27 5.95 -11.65 6.35
C SER A 27 4.62 -10.92 6.54
N SER A 28 4.44 -10.25 7.68
CA SER A 28 3.40 -9.23 7.82
C SER A 28 3.68 -8.21 6.72
N ALA A 29 2.75 -8.12 5.77
CA ALA A 29 2.83 -7.25 4.60
C ALA A 29 3.34 -5.87 4.98
N SER A 30 4.56 -5.53 4.54
CA SER A 30 4.98 -4.14 4.47
C SER A 30 4.26 -3.55 3.25
N ALA A 31 3.01 -3.16 3.41
CA ALA A 31 2.30 -2.32 2.46
C ALA A 31 2.87 -0.90 2.56
N THR A 32 4.10 -0.71 2.11
CA THR A 32 4.67 0.62 1.89
C THR A 32 5.69 0.49 0.79
N GLU A 33 5.21 0.66 -0.42
CA GLU A 33 5.93 1.28 -1.54
C GLU A 33 4.86 1.48 -2.61
N ALA A 34 4.13 2.60 -2.52
CA ALA A 34 3.48 3.12 -3.72
C ALA A 34 4.61 3.55 -4.65
N GLN A 35 4.59 2.91 -5.81
CA GLN A 35 5.67 2.70 -6.76
C GLN A 35 5.92 3.96 -7.61
N PRO A 36 6.97 3.96 -8.46
CA PRO A 36 7.41 5.13 -9.20
C PRO A 36 6.27 5.86 -9.91
N GLN A 37 6.40 7.17 -10.01
CA GLN A 37 5.35 8.03 -10.53
C GLN A 37 5.94 8.78 -11.72
N PHE A 38 5.26 8.74 -12.86
CA PHE A 38 5.80 9.34 -14.08
C PHE A 38 4.73 10.01 -14.94
N TRP A 39 5.17 11.08 -15.59
CA TRP A 39 4.41 11.81 -16.59
C TRP A 39 4.42 11.08 -17.92
N ASN A 40 3.25 11.02 -18.56
CA ASN A 40 3.07 10.46 -19.89
C ASN A 40 2.01 11.29 -20.64
N TYR A 41 1.93 11.12 -21.96
CA TYR A 41 0.87 11.71 -22.79
C TYR A 41 -0.43 10.88 -22.77
N ARG A 42 -0.39 9.67 -22.19
CA ARG A 42 -1.54 8.76 -22.10
C ARG A 42 -1.58 8.04 -20.77
N CYS A 43 -2.78 7.60 -20.41
CA CYS A 43 -2.98 6.62 -19.36
C CYS A 43 -2.54 5.25 -19.87
N ASN A 44 -1.61 4.60 -19.17
CA ASN A 44 -1.19 3.26 -19.52
C ASN A 44 -2.28 2.25 -19.12
N ASP A 45 -2.41 1.18 -19.91
CA ASP A 45 -3.30 0.08 -19.59
C ASP A 45 -2.94 -0.53 -18.22
N ASP A 46 -3.96 -1.06 -17.55
CA ASP A 46 -3.89 -1.65 -16.21
C ASP A 46 -3.35 -0.72 -15.11
N ARG A 47 -3.44 0.61 -15.30
CA ARG A 47 -3.03 1.61 -14.30
C ARG A 47 -4.14 2.55 -13.87
N ALA A 48 -3.98 3.10 -12.68
CA ALA A 48 -4.68 4.31 -12.25
C ALA A 48 -3.93 5.53 -12.78
N CYS A 49 -4.65 6.52 -13.30
CA CYS A 49 -4.05 7.73 -13.83
C CYS A 49 -4.93 8.95 -13.57
N VAL A 50 -4.28 10.12 -13.53
CA VAL A 50 -4.94 11.40 -13.34
C VAL A 50 -4.43 12.39 -14.39
N TYR A 51 -5.34 13.10 -15.05
CA TYR A 51 -5.05 14.02 -16.14
C TYR A 51 -4.96 15.42 -15.58
N HIS A 52 -3.77 15.97 -15.68
CA HIS A 52 -3.48 17.31 -15.23
C HIS A 52 -4.13 18.31 -16.18
N VAL A 53 -4.45 19.50 -15.65
CA VAL A 53 -5.17 20.54 -16.40
C VAL A 53 -4.40 21.06 -17.63
N ASP A 54 -3.09 20.86 -17.69
CA ASP A 54 -2.24 21.19 -18.84
C ASP A 54 -2.23 20.11 -19.96
N GLY A 55 -2.94 19.00 -19.75
CA GLY A 55 -3.02 17.87 -20.67
C GLY A 55 -2.01 16.75 -20.43
N GLN A 56 -1.11 16.88 -19.45
CA GLN A 56 -0.22 15.78 -19.06
C GLN A 56 -0.98 14.71 -18.26
N VAL A 57 -0.52 13.46 -18.34
CA VAL A 57 -1.11 12.34 -17.60
C VAL A 57 -0.12 11.82 -16.58
N TRP A 58 -0.52 11.85 -15.31
CA TRP A 58 0.22 11.23 -14.23
C TRP A 58 -0.21 9.76 -14.10
N ASN A 59 0.71 8.83 -14.35
CA ASN A 59 0.46 7.41 -14.17
C ASN A 59 0.94 6.98 -12.78
N ILE A 60 0.04 6.38 -12.02
CA ILE A 60 0.34 5.87 -10.68
C ILE A 60 0.80 4.43 -10.84
N GLU A 61 2.03 4.15 -10.45
CA GLU A 61 2.51 2.78 -10.45
C GLU A 61 2.07 2.05 -9.18
N GLY A 62 1.62 0.81 -9.37
CA GLY A 62 1.32 -0.11 -8.28
C GLY A 62 0.17 0.34 -7.37
N CYS A 63 0.18 -0.24 -6.18
CA CYS A 63 -0.84 -0.10 -5.16
C CYS A 63 -0.39 0.86 -4.05
N GLY A 64 -1.34 1.41 -3.32
CA GLY A 64 -1.05 2.21 -2.12
C GLY A 64 -1.21 3.71 -2.32
N VAL A 65 -0.57 4.48 -1.46
CA VAL A 65 -0.78 5.93 -1.34
C VAL A 65 0.33 6.71 -2.04
N SER A 66 -0.04 7.52 -3.03
CA SER A 66 0.86 8.43 -3.76
C SER A 66 0.51 9.89 -3.49
N GLY A 67 1.51 10.78 -3.46
CA GLY A 67 1.29 12.23 -3.42
C GLY A 67 0.90 12.75 -4.80
N LEU A 68 -0.01 13.72 -4.85
CA LEU A 68 -0.56 14.21 -6.12
C LEU A 68 -0.85 15.72 -6.08
N ASP A 69 -0.02 16.52 -5.39
CA ASP A 69 -0.21 17.95 -5.03
C ASP A 69 -0.30 18.91 -6.23
N ASP A 70 -1.38 18.81 -7.01
CA ASP A 70 -1.65 19.64 -8.19
C ASP A 70 -3.12 19.61 -8.63
N TYR A 71 -3.45 20.27 -9.74
CA TYR A 71 -4.80 20.40 -10.28
C TYR A 71 -5.06 19.43 -11.43
N TYR A 72 -6.15 18.68 -11.32
CA TYR A 72 -6.51 17.66 -12.29
C TYR A 72 -7.98 17.80 -12.69
N ASN A 73 -8.29 17.54 -13.96
CA ASN A 73 -9.66 17.64 -14.47
C ASN A 73 -10.32 16.27 -14.69
N TYR A 74 -9.53 15.20 -14.65
CA TYR A 74 -10.03 13.88 -15.00
C TYR A 74 -9.19 12.77 -14.36
N ALA A 75 -9.84 11.66 -14.04
CA ALA A 75 -9.19 10.49 -13.49
C ALA A 75 -9.78 9.22 -14.08
N LYS A 76 -8.94 8.20 -14.25
CA LYS A 76 -9.35 6.93 -14.83
C LYS A 76 -8.67 5.75 -14.17
N ALA A 77 -9.47 4.71 -13.91
CA ALA A 77 -9.03 3.43 -13.38
C ALA A 77 -9.08 2.39 -14.50
N HIS A 78 -7.93 1.93 -14.98
CA HIS A 78 -7.84 0.70 -15.77
C HIS A 78 -7.41 -0.42 -14.83
N GLY A 79 -8.33 -1.25 -14.34
CA GLY A 79 -8.02 -2.25 -13.32
C GLY A 79 -8.49 -1.82 -11.94
N ASN A 80 -7.56 -1.52 -11.03
CA ASN A 80 -7.87 -1.28 -9.62
C ASN A 80 -8.63 0.04 -9.40
N SER A 81 -9.64 0.00 -8.52
CA SER A 81 -10.29 1.22 -8.04
C SER A 81 -9.32 2.06 -7.21
N PHE A 82 -9.54 3.37 -7.14
CA PHE A 82 -8.74 4.26 -6.30
C PHE A 82 -9.56 5.43 -5.75
N ARG A 83 -9.01 6.06 -4.72
CA ARG A 83 -9.56 7.26 -4.08
C ARG A 83 -8.62 8.44 -4.28
N ILE A 84 -9.16 9.58 -4.69
CA ILE A 84 -8.45 10.85 -4.79
C ILE A 84 -8.87 11.72 -3.63
N TYR A 85 -7.91 12.33 -2.95
CA TYR A 85 -8.15 13.32 -1.92
C TYR A 85 -7.90 14.72 -2.49
N LEU A 86 -8.91 15.57 -2.35
CA LEU A 86 -9.01 16.88 -2.98
C LEU A 86 -9.18 17.94 -1.89
N GLU A 87 -8.65 19.13 -2.15
CA GLU A 87 -8.84 20.33 -1.35
C GLU A 87 -9.55 21.38 -2.20
N ASP A 88 -10.72 21.80 -1.77
CA ASP A 88 -11.43 22.93 -2.38
C ASP A 88 -10.71 24.23 -2.03
N ARG A 89 -10.13 24.87 -3.04
CA ARG A 89 -9.38 26.12 -2.93
C ARG A 89 -10.22 27.37 -3.20
N GLN A 90 -11.52 27.23 -3.48
CA GLN A 90 -12.39 28.35 -3.83
C GLN A 90 -12.81 29.18 -2.62
N THR A 91 -12.83 28.58 -1.43
CA THR A 91 -13.34 29.21 -0.22
C THR A 91 -12.21 29.73 0.66
N THR A 92 -12.51 30.74 1.49
CA THR A 92 -11.57 31.27 2.51
C THR A 92 -11.12 30.19 3.50
N TYR A 93 -11.90 29.11 3.64
CA TYR A 93 -11.64 27.98 4.53
C TYR A 93 -11.61 26.68 3.71
N PRO A 94 -10.44 26.28 3.20
CA PRO A 94 -10.34 25.12 2.33
C PRO A 94 -10.90 23.87 3.01
N MET A 95 -11.79 23.17 2.30
CA MET A 95 -12.36 21.90 2.75
C MET A 95 -11.70 20.75 2.00
N THR A 96 -11.29 19.74 2.75
CA THR A 96 -10.79 18.49 2.16
C THR A 96 -11.93 17.50 1.99
N TYR A 97 -11.97 16.86 0.84
CA TYR A 97 -12.92 15.81 0.55
C TYR A 97 -12.27 14.72 -0.32
N SER A 98 -12.99 13.63 -0.60
CA SER A 98 -12.46 12.55 -1.41
C SER A 98 -13.45 12.06 -2.46
N VAL A 99 -12.90 11.61 -3.59
CA VAL A 99 -13.64 11.04 -4.71
C VAL A 99 -13.16 9.64 -4.98
N ASP A 100 -14.08 8.68 -5.03
CA ASP A 100 -13.81 7.31 -5.42
C ASP A 100 -13.98 7.13 -6.93
N VAL A 101 -13.00 6.47 -7.55
CA VAL A 101 -12.99 6.05 -8.95
C VAL A 101 -13.04 4.53 -8.99
N PRO A 102 -14.21 3.93 -9.28
CA PRO A 102 -14.35 2.47 -9.40
C PRO A 102 -13.42 1.87 -10.44
N ALA A 103 -13.16 0.57 -10.31
CA ALA A 103 -12.44 -0.22 -11.30
C ALA A 103 -13.05 -0.05 -12.71
N TRP A 104 -12.21 0.09 -13.73
CA TRP A 104 -12.61 0.21 -15.14
C TRP A 104 -13.55 1.39 -15.42
N SER A 105 -13.46 2.44 -14.60
CA SER A 105 -14.30 3.62 -14.71
C SER A 105 -13.49 4.91 -14.76
N GLU A 106 -14.20 6.00 -14.97
CA GLU A 106 -13.62 7.34 -15.10
C GLU A 106 -14.46 8.36 -14.35
N LYS A 107 -13.80 9.44 -13.95
CA LYS A 107 -14.42 10.49 -13.14
C LYS A 107 -13.87 11.84 -13.55
N ALA A 108 -14.79 12.75 -13.89
CA ALA A 108 -14.49 14.16 -14.01
C ALA A 108 -14.20 14.74 -12.62
N LEU A 109 -13.13 15.52 -12.55
CA LEU A 109 -12.73 16.29 -11.38
C LEU A 109 -12.93 17.77 -11.70
N ASP A 110 -13.17 18.55 -10.67
CA ASP A 110 -13.20 19.98 -10.85
C ASP A 110 -11.78 20.52 -10.94
N SER A 111 -11.45 21.19 -12.06
CA SER A 111 -10.10 21.73 -12.30
C SER A 111 -9.63 22.75 -11.26
N ARG A 112 -10.54 23.29 -10.42
CA ARG A 112 -10.21 24.21 -9.33
C ARG A 112 -9.76 23.51 -8.05
N ASP A 113 -10.05 22.22 -7.92
CA ASP A 113 -9.72 21.46 -6.73
C ASP A 113 -8.31 20.92 -6.84
N ARG A 114 -7.54 21.12 -5.78
CA ARG A 114 -6.18 20.61 -5.71
C ARG A 114 -6.23 19.19 -5.20
N ALA A 115 -5.90 18.23 -6.03
CA ALA A 115 -5.60 16.90 -5.55
C ALA A 115 -4.30 16.97 -4.75
N PHE A 116 -4.20 16.21 -3.67
CA PHE A 116 -2.96 16.17 -2.87
C PHE A 116 -2.50 14.76 -2.54
N ARG A 117 -3.38 13.78 -2.76
CA ARG A 117 -3.10 12.37 -2.47
C ARG A 117 -4.01 11.47 -3.30
N VAL A 118 -3.49 10.33 -3.72
CA VAL A 118 -4.26 9.24 -4.31
C VAL A 118 -3.97 7.95 -3.56
N GLN A 119 -4.98 7.12 -3.36
CA GLN A 119 -4.86 5.78 -2.79
C GLN A 119 -5.43 4.76 -3.77
N VAL A 120 -4.57 3.93 -4.35
CA VAL A 120 -4.97 2.80 -5.21
C VAL A 120 -5.26 1.59 -4.35
N PHE A 121 -6.46 1.01 -4.52
CA PHE A 121 -6.93 -0.13 -3.75
C PHE A 121 -6.52 -1.44 -4.41
N CYS A 122 -5.84 -2.27 -3.62
CA CYS A 122 -5.47 -3.64 -3.87
C CYS A 122 -5.80 -4.41 -2.57
#